data_AF-A0A075G2E1-F1
#
_entry.id   AF-A0A075G2E1-F1
#
_cell.length_a   1.000
_cell.length_b   1.000
_cell.length_c   1.000
_cell.angle_alpha   90.00
_cell.angle_beta   90.00
_cell.angle_gamma   90.00
#
_symmetry.space_group_name_H-M   'P 1'
#
loop_
_entity.id
_entity.type
_entity.pdbx_description
1 polymer ?
#
loop_
_entity_poly.entity_id
_entity_poly.type
_entity_poly.pdbx_seq_one_letter_code
_entity_poly.pdbx_strand_id
1 'polypeptide(L)'
;PLIKQATKEGVSESVRIFLASKTDQYVANDSIDGIINALGAGVPTRFTTMNAKSEDNSLVIGVKQIYQGAWNPVSGFSDVYSNQIWLNLYDPGVFSHPFTGKIIPIRTDWQVENFGSDEKVIVPEDAILWNIDTQSWKNVGAGSKATSKITFDLILGNWHHGETMDMNDILYSLYFLQEWGSEPQESDNTYDSEYSPQAMQNAKTLVGIKQIDDDTVEVYVDYWHFDEAEIAAWAAPWSSMPWEIVAASEDAVLDGKVSFSRSGSVSKSVNWLSLIVPNDANMIKEQLAEFKEIKYIPPSLQDSKHGWQYFEQRYDTAIEWIDENGHAVISNGPFYLDNYSPESRTITINSFDSTGYPFDAGKWEEFEQIKFPKITNVEIPNVVDLKKELSVRVHTTDSSTIHYFISNSKGETVISGVKSISNGLSEIGLTEKETLQLDVGANTLKVFASSEEALRPDVYETSFLVVEGQTELPTVPISEIEASSEGTSYTGIVLAIIGAIIVGIIVYIRRKRKRKS
;
A
#
# COMPACT_ATOMS: atom_id res chain seq x y z
N PRO A 1 25.14 -6.03 9.00
CA PRO A 1 24.90 -5.29 7.73
C PRO A 1 24.69 -3.80 8.01
N LEU A 2 25.32 -2.93 7.23
CA LEU A 2 25.25 -1.46 7.34
C LEU A 2 23.81 -0.93 7.47
N ILE A 3 22.84 -1.53 6.76
CA ILE A 3 21.41 -1.19 6.90
C ILE A 3 20.91 -1.33 8.34
N LYS A 4 21.22 -2.42 9.06
CA LYS A 4 20.77 -2.56 10.47
C LYS A 4 21.33 -1.44 11.35
N GLN A 5 22.55 -1.00 11.05
CA GLN A 5 23.17 0.12 11.77
C GLN A 5 22.54 1.44 11.35
N ALA A 6 22.34 1.70 10.06
CA ALA A 6 21.67 2.90 9.54
C ALA A 6 20.22 3.01 10.03
N THR A 7 19.44 1.93 10.04
CA THR A 7 18.10 1.89 10.64
C THR A 7 18.16 2.16 12.13
N LYS A 8 19.11 1.56 12.86
CA LYS A 8 19.27 1.82 14.30
C LYS A 8 19.60 3.28 14.57
N GLU A 9 20.57 3.87 13.87
CA GLU A 9 20.93 5.29 14.02
C GLU A 9 19.76 6.18 13.59
N GLY A 10 19.13 5.91 12.45
CA GLY A 10 17.95 6.63 11.98
C GLY A 10 16.79 6.57 12.96
N VAL A 11 16.57 5.44 13.64
CA VAL A 11 15.57 5.33 14.72
C VAL A 11 15.99 6.09 15.97
N SER A 12 17.28 6.02 16.34
CA SER A 12 17.82 6.64 17.56
C SER A 12 17.92 8.17 17.44
N GLU A 13 18.20 8.68 16.24
CA GLU A 13 18.35 10.11 15.95
C GLU A 13 17.07 10.77 15.44
N SER A 14 16.03 9.99 15.10
CA SER A 14 14.81 10.60 14.59
C SER A 14 14.12 11.42 15.67
N VAL A 15 13.89 12.68 15.31
CA VAL A 15 13.12 13.62 16.13
C VAL A 15 11.63 13.22 16.17
N ARG A 16 11.16 12.37 15.23
CA ARG A 16 9.75 12.04 15.02
C ARG A 16 9.55 10.65 14.41
N ILE A 17 9.57 9.60 15.22
CA ILE A 17 9.12 8.26 14.81
C ILE A 17 7.83 7.90 15.55
N PHE A 18 6.83 7.41 14.80
CA PHE A 18 5.55 6.90 15.30
C PHE A 18 4.81 7.83 16.29
N LEU A 19 4.89 9.16 16.09
CA LEU A 19 4.33 10.15 17.02
C LEU A 19 2.80 10.21 17.05
N ALA A 20 2.12 9.70 16.03
CA ALA A 20 0.67 9.74 15.94
C ALA A 20 0.14 8.48 15.27
N SER A 21 -0.84 7.84 15.91
CA SER A 21 -1.72 6.88 15.28
C SER A 21 -3.03 7.58 15.00
N LYS A 22 -3.53 7.49 13.77
CA LYS A 22 -4.89 7.92 13.43
C LYS A 22 -5.80 6.70 13.45
N THR A 23 -7.04 6.91 13.87
CA THR A 23 -8.09 5.91 13.74
C THR A 23 -9.02 6.40 12.64
N ASP A 24 -8.92 5.77 11.48
CA ASP A 24 -9.83 6.02 10.37
C ASP A 24 -10.94 4.98 10.43
N GLN A 25 -12.19 5.46 10.42
CA GLN A 25 -13.37 4.60 10.50
C GLN A 25 -13.98 4.47 9.11
N TYR A 26 -14.06 3.23 8.64
CA TYR A 26 -14.76 2.86 7.42
C TYR A 26 -16.01 2.07 7.81
N VAL A 27 -17.09 2.26 7.05
CA VAL A 27 -18.36 1.57 7.27
C VAL A 27 -18.74 0.90 5.95
N ALA A 28 -18.99 -0.39 6.00
CA ALA A 28 -19.60 -1.16 4.92
C ALA A 28 -20.96 -1.67 5.40
N ASN A 29 -21.88 -1.89 4.47
CA ASN A 29 -23.14 -2.56 4.78
C ASN A 29 -22.85 -4.05 5.00
N ASP A 30 -23.49 -4.66 6.01
CA ASP A 30 -23.37 -6.09 6.34
C ASP A 30 -23.77 -7.01 5.17
N SER A 31 -24.51 -6.50 4.17
CA SER A 31 -24.86 -7.22 2.95
C SER A 31 -23.75 -7.26 1.88
N ILE A 32 -22.61 -6.60 2.12
CA ILE A 32 -21.49 -6.53 1.18
C ILE A 32 -20.40 -7.47 1.65
N ASP A 33 -20.12 -8.50 0.84
CA ASP A 33 -19.04 -9.45 1.08
C ASP A 33 -17.76 -8.99 0.37
N GLY A 34 -16.63 -9.63 0.68
CA GLY A 34 -15.37 -9.42 -0.03
C GLY A 34 -14.62 -8.13 0.30
N ILE A 35 -14.96 -7.45 1.39
CA ILE A 35 -14.27 -6.22 1.83
C ILE A 35 -12.85 -6.55 2.34
N ILE A 36 -11.84 -5.90 1.75
CA ILE A 36 -10.43 -6.09 2.11
C ILE A 36 -9.94 -4.89 2.93
N ASN A 37 -9.54 -5.11 4.17
CA ASN A 37 -9.03 -4.05 5.04
C ASN A 37 -7.49 -4.08 5.13
N ALA A 38 -6.83 -3.52 4.12
CA ALA A 38 -5.37 -3.47 4.05
C ALA A 38 -4.75 -2.71 5.25
N LEU A 39 -3.59 -3.15 5.74
CA LEU A 39 -2.97 -2.55 6.93
C LEU A 39 -2.52 -1.10 6.73
N GLY A 40 -2.06 -0.76 5.53
CA GLY A 40 -1.60 0.59 5.20
C GLY A 40 -2.71 1.50 4.67
N ALA A 41 -3.44 1.03 3.65
CA ALA A 41 -4.45 1.83 2.95
C ALA A 41 -5.85 1.78 3.60
N GLY A 42 -6.12 0.80 4.46
CA GLY A 42 -7.45 0.52 4.98
C GLY A 42 -8.39 -0.08 3.93
N VAL A 43 -9.69 0.09 4.14
CA VAL A 43 -10.76 -0.32 3.21
C VAL A 43 -10.64 0.34 1.82
N PRO A 44 -10.19 1.60 1.66
CA PRO A 44 -10.01 2.22 0.34
C PRO A 44 -8.86 1.66 -0.50
N THR A 45 -8.25 0.54 -0.10
CA THR A 45 -7.32 -0.19 -0.97
C THR A 45 -7.98 -0.55 -2.30
N ARG A 46 -7.19 -0.58 -3.38
CA ARG A 46 -7.67 -0.94 -4.72
C ARG A 46 -8.41 -2.28 -4.74
N PHE A 47 -7.92 -3.24 -3.94
CA PHE A 47 -8.45 -4.59 -3.91
C PHE A 47 -9.91 -4.66 -3.43
N THR A 48 -10.38 -3.71 -2.61
CA THR A 48 -11.75 -3.75 -2.08
C THR A 48 -12.78 -3.60 -3.18
N THR A 49 -12.70 -2.56 -4.01
CA THR A 49 -13.72 -2.33 -5.06
C THR A 49 -13.74 -3.47 -6.07
N MET A 50 -12.57 -4.03 -6.39
CA MET A 50 -12.43 -5.15 -7.33
C MET A 50 -12.96 -6.47 -6.77
N ASN A 51 -12.93 -6.65 -5.46
CA ASN A 51 -13.26 -7.92 -4.82
C ASN A 51 -14.65 -7.93 -4.16
N ALA A 52 -15.16 -6.76 -3.80
CA ALA A 52 -16.43 -6.62 -3.10
C ALA A 52 -17.60 -7.16 -3.93
N LYS A 53 -18.51 -7.86 -3.26
CA LYS A 53 -19.66 -8.51 -3.88
C LYS A 53 -20.95 -7.98 -3.27
N SER A 54 -21.93 -7.69 -4.12
CA SER A 54 -23.29 -7.32 -3.72
C SER A 54 -24.31 -8.16 -4.48
N GLU A 55 -25.51 -8.33 -3.92
CA GLU A 55 -26.58 -9.09 -4.57
C GLU A 55 -27.00 -8.48 -5.92
N ASP A 56 -26.90 -7.15 -6.04
CA ASP A 56 -27.35 -6.38 -7.20
C ASP A 56 -26.22 -6.08 -8.21
N ASN A 57 -25.03 -6.69 -8.07
CA ASN A 57 -23.84 -6.43 -8.90
C ASN A 57 -23.49 -4.94 -9.06
N SER A 58 -23.80 -4.13 -8.05
CA SER A 58 -23.51 -2.70 -8.02
C SER A 58 -23.12 -2.27 -6.61
N LEU A 59 -22.23 -1.27 -6.53
CA LEU A 59 -21.72 -0.74 -5.27
C LEU A 59 -21.83 0.78 -5.26
N VAL A 60 -22.37 1.33 -4.17
CA VAL A 60 -22.37 2.78 -3.92
C VAL A 60 -21.31 3.07 -2.88
N ILE A 61 -20.21 3.70 -3.32
CA ILE A 61 -19.09 4.04 -2.45
C ILE A 61 -19.17 5.53 -2.09
N GLY A 62 -19.39 5.80 -0.80
CA GLY A 62 -19.38 7.16 -0.28
C GLY A 62 -17.95 7.69 -0.17
N VAL A 63 -17.61 8.71 -0.96
CA VAL A 63 -16.31 9.40 -0.91
C VAL A 63 -16.46 10.83 -0.41
N LYS A 64 -15.41 11.38 0.18
CA LYS A 64 -15.42 12.75 0.70
C LYS A 64 -15.39 13.82 -0.41
N GLN A 65 -14.66 13.55 -1.49
CA GLN A 65 -14.66 14.32 -2.73
C GLN A 65 -14.59 13.34 -3.89
N ILE A 66 -15.20 13.69 -5.03
CA ILE A 66 -15.12 12.88 -6.26
C ILE A 66 -14.05 13.39 -7.24
N TYR A 67 -13.53 14.60 -7.05
CA TYR A 67 -12.44 15.15 -7.84
C TYR A 67 -11.74 16.29 -7.07
N GLN A 68 -10.41 16.36 -7.15
CA GLN A 68 -9.64 17.51 -6.65
C GLN A 68 -8.38 17.77 -7.49
N GLY A 69 -7.66 16.70 -7.86
CA GLY A 69 -6.51 16.74 -8.75
C GLY A 69 -6.86 16.44 -10.20
N ALA A 70 -5.88 16.64 -11.07
CA ALA A 70 -6.03 16.37 -12.49
C ALA A 70 -5.84 14.87 -12.80
N TRP A 71 -6.54 14.39 -13.82
CA TRP A 71 -6.48 13.00 -14.27
C TRP A 71 -5.50 12.85 -15.43
N ASN A 72 -4.21 12.78 -15.11
CA ASN A 72 -3.14 12.41 -16.03
C ASN A 72 -2.07 11.60 -15.27
N PRO A 73 -1.51 10.52 -15.82
CA PRO A 73 -0.61 9.63 -15.09
C PRO A 73 0.83 10.18 -14.90
N VAL A 74 1.17 11.30 -15.53
CA VAL A 74 2.52 11.89 -15.47
C VAL A 74 2.72 12.72 -14.20
N SER A 75 1.81 13.65 -13.91
CA SER A 75 1.84 14.48 -12.69
C SER A 75 0.44 14.91 -12.25
N GLY A 76 -0.56 14.08 -12.56
CA GLY A 76 -1.90 14.12 -11.97
C GLY A 76 -2.01 13.22 -10.74
N PHE A 77 -3.24 12.86 -10.38
CA PHE A 77 -3.57 11.91 -9.31
C PHE A 77 -2.88 12.15 -7.95
N SER A 78 -2.48 13.39 -7.67
CA SER A 78 -1.72 13.75 -6.47
C SER A 78 -2.58 13.90 -5.21
N ASP A 79 -3.90 13.79 -5.35
CA ASP A 79 -4.84 13.74 -4.24
C ASP A 79 -5.39 12.33 -4.03
N VAL A 80 -5.71 12.02 -2.78
CA VAL A 80 -6.22 10.69 -2.39
C VAL A 80 -7.54 10.33 -3.07
N TYR A 81 -8.37 11.31 -3.45
CA TYR A 81 -9.71 11.06 -3.96
C TYR A 81 -9.68 10.61 -5.43
N SER A 82 -8.93 11.33 -6.28
CA SER A 82 -8.76 10.93 -7.68
C SER A 82 -7.96 9.62 -7.79
N ASN A 83 -6.89 9.47 -7.00
CA ASN A 83 -6.05 8.27 -7.03
C ASN A 83 -6.83 7.02 -6.62
N GLN A 84 -7.68 7.09 -5.60
CA GLN A 84 -8.51 5.95 -5.18
C GLN A 84 -9.44 5.46 -6.29
N ILE A 85 -9.96 6.36 -7.13
CA ILE A 85 -10.81 5.98 -8.26
C ILE A 85 -9.95 5.42 -9.39
N TRP A 86 -8.85 6.10 -9.74
CA TRP A 86 -7.91 5.69 -10.77
C TRP A 86 -7.37 4.27 -10.57
N LEU A 87 -7.07 3.87 -9.33
CA LEU A 87 -6.57 2.52 -9.02
C LEU A 87 -7.56 1.38 -9.31
N ASN A 88 -8.83 1.67 -9.60
CA ASN A 88 -9.81 0.71 -10.11
C ASN A 88 -9.87 0.69 -11.64
N LEU A 89 -9.40 1.76 -12.29
CA LEU A 89 -9.35 1.90 -13.74
C LEU A 89 -8.06 1.37 -14.34
N TYR A 90 -7.01 1.29 -13.53
CA TYR A 90 -5.66 0.91 -13.95
C TYR A 90 -5.17 -0.33 -13.21
N ASP A 91 -4.62 -1.27 -13.97
CA ASP A 91 -3.83 -2.37 -13.44
C ASP A 91 -2.33 -2.07 -13.60
N PRO A 92 -1.56 -1.94 -12.50
CA PRO A 92 -0.12 -1.74 -12.57
C PRO A 92 0.63 -3.02 -12.92
N GLY A 93 1.91 -2.88 -13.30
CA GLY A 93 2.80 -4.04 -13.45
C GLY A 93 2.97 -4.79 -12.14
N VAL A 94 3.25 -4.05 -11.06
CA VAL A 94 3.42 -4.57 -9.70
C VAL A 94 2.66 -3.70 -8.69
N PHE A 95 2.38 -4.21 -7.49
CA PHE A 95 1.75 -3.44 -6.42
C PHE A 95 2.17 -3.93 -5.03
N SER A 96 1.93 -3.13 -3.99
CA SER A 96 2.22 -3.55 -2.61
C SER A 96 1.15 -4.51 -2.09
N HIS A 97 1.57 -5.63 -1.51
CA HIS A 97 0.71 -6.59 -0.84
C HIS A 97 -0.03 -5.95 0.35
N PRO A 98 -1.36 -6.11 0.48
CA PRO A 98 -2.17 -5.32 1.41
C PRO A 98 -1.85 -5.55 2.90
N PHE A 99 -1.24 -6.69 3.24
CA PHE A 99 -0.95 -7.08 4.64
C PHE A 99 0.53 -7.21 4.97
N THR A 100 1.42 -7.19 3.97
CA THR A 100 2.87 -7.32 4.18
C THR A 100 3.66 -6.15 3.62
N GLY A 101 3.07 -5.33 2.75
CA GLY A 101 3.77 -4.25 2.06
C GLY A 101 4.81 -4.71 1.04
N LYS A 102 5.16 -6.00 0.99
CA LYS A 102 6.05 -6.58 -0.03
C LYS A 102 5.47 -6.33 -1.42
N ILE A 103 6.33 -6.06 -2.39
CA ILE A 103 5.91 -5.94 -3.78
C ILE A 103 5.44 -7.31 -4.30
N ILE A 104 4.29 -7.32 -4.96
CA ILE A 104 3.71 -8.48 -5.64
C ILE A 104 3.46 -8.17 -7.13
N PRO A 105 3.59 -9.18 -8.00
CA PRO A 105 3.18 -9.07 -9.39
C PRO A 105 1.68 -8.78 -9.51
N ILE A 106 1.30 -7.92 -10.45
CA ILE A 106 -0.09 -7.74 -10.90
C ILE A 106 -0.18 -8.07 -12.39
N ARG A 107 0.41 -7.24 -13.27
CA ARG A 107 0.44 -7.44 -14.73
C ARG A 107 1.80 -7.88 -15.27
N THR A 108 2.70 -8.25 -14.39
CA THR A 108 3.99 -8.84 -14.76
C THR A 108 4.23 -10.10 -13.96
N ASP A 109 5.00 -11.03 -14.50
CA ASP A 109 5.82 -11.95 -13.71
C ASP A 109 7.29 -11.56 -13.91
N TRP A 110 8.18 -11.94 -13.00
CA TRP A 110 9.57 -11.55 -13.09
C TRP A 110 10.54 -12.56 -12.49
N GLN A 111 11.76 -12.54 -13.04
CA GLN A 111 12.92 -13.24 -12.50
C GLN A 111 14.08 -12.24 -12.39
N VAL A 112 14.69 -12.14 -11.21
CA VAL A 112 15.78 -11.21 -10.95
C VAL A 112 17.11 -11.95 -10.87
N GLU A 113 18.08 -11.52 -11.67
CA GLU A 113 19.49 -11.87 -11.51
C GLU A 113 20.21 -10.68 -10.86
N ASN A 114 20.60 -10.82 -9.59
CA ASN A 114 21.29 -9.80 -8.83
C ASN A 114 22.50 -10.40 -8.08
N PHE A 115 23.71 -9.97 -8.47
CA PHE A 115 24.96 -10.47 -7.88
C PHE A 115 25.60 -9.53 -6.85
N GLY A 116 24.90 -8.48 -6.42
CA GLY A 116 25.46 -7.54 -5.44
C GLY A 116 26.55 -6.64 -6.00
N SER A 117 27.48 -6.23 -5.13
CA SER A 117 28.66 -5.43 -5.50
C SER A 117 29.76 -6.25 -6.19
N ASP A 118 29.67 -7.57 -6.13
CA ASP A 118 30.82 -8.45 -6.34
C ASP A 118 30.93 -8.89 -7.80
N GLU A 119 29.80 -8.97 -8.51
CA GLU A 119 29.75 -9.31 -9.94
C GLU A 119 28.70 -8.44 -10.66
N LYS A 120 28.92 -8.18 -11.96
CA LYS A 120 27.98 -7.45 -12.81
C LYS A 120 27.45 -8.35 -13.93
N VAL A 121 26.21 -8.14 -14.34
CA VAL A 121 25.58 -8.79 -15.48
C VAL A 121 26.07 -8.15 -16.78
N ILE A 122 26.40 -8.97 -17.79
CA ILE A 122 26.74 -8.48 -19.12
C ILE A 122 25.44 -8.09 -19.83
N VAL A 123 25.38 -6.87 -20.34
CA VAL A 123 24.23 -6.39 -21.12
C VAL A 123 24.44 -6.80 -22.59
N PRO A 124 23.44 -7.40 -23.25
CA PRO A 124 23.52 -7.71 -24.67
C PRO A 124 23.79 -6.47 -25.52
N GLU A 125 24.63 -6.61 -26.54
CA GLU A 125 25.03 -5.47 -27.39
C GLU A 125 23.86 -4.86 -28.17
N ASP A 126 22.83 -5.66 -28.43
CA ASP A 126 21.58 -5.33 -29.12
C ASP A 126 20.46 -4.89 -28.17
N ALA A 127 20.69 -4.82 -26.86
CA ALA A 127 19.80 -4.09 -25.96
C ALA A 127 19.76 -2.62 -26.38
N ILE A 128 18.61 -1.97 -26.23
CA ILE A 128 18.38 -0.59 -26.68
C ILE A 128 18.27 0.37 -25.50
N LEU A 129 18.60 1.63 -25.78
CA LEU A 129 18.45 2.76 -24.88
C LEU A 129 18.04 3.99 -25.71
N TRP A 130 17.17 4.84 -25.16
CA TRP A 130 16.77 6.07 -25.83
C TRP A 130 17.94 7.06 -25.89
N ASN A 131 18.17 7.64 -27.06
CA ASN A 131 19.17 8.69 -27.25
C ASN A 131 18.48 10.03 -27.54
N ILE A 132 18.42 10.89 -26.52
CA ILE A 132 17.77 12.21 -26.54
C ILE A 132 18.31 13.09 -27.68
N ASP A 133 19.62 13.14 -27.88
CA ASP A 133 20.23 14.02 -28.91
C ASP A 133 19.81 13.66 -30.34
N THR A 134 19.63 12.37 -30.62
CA THR A 134 19.25 11.88 -31.95
C THR A 134 17.79 11.47 -32.06
N GLN A 135 17.02 11.58 -30.97
CA GLN A 135 15.61 11.21 -30.89
C GLN A 135 15.34 9.82 -31.50
N SER A 136 16.15 8.82 -31.11
CA SER A 136 16.04 7.45 -31.61
C SER A 136 16.56 6.42 -30.60
N TRP A 137 16.11 5.18 -30.74
CA TRP A 137 16.65 4.04 -30.01
C TRP A 137 18.04 3.69 -30.54
N LYS A 138 18.99 3.47 -29.63
CA LYS A 138 20.34 3.00 -29.98
C LYS A 138 20.69 1.75 -29.20
N ASN A 139 21.41 0.87 -29.88
CA ASN A 139 22.07 -0.25 -29.26
C ASN A 139 23.06 0.23 -28.20
N VAL A 140 23.02 -0.40 -27.03
CA VAL A 140 23.92 -0.15 -25.90
C VAL A 140 25.38 -0.47 -26.28
N GLY A 141 25.58 -1.49 -27.13
CA GLY A 141 26.89 -1.86 -27.66
C GLY A 141 27.74 -2.73 -26.73
N ALA A 142 28.94 -3.07 -27.21
CA ALA A 142 29.82 -4.03 -26.58
C ALA A 142 30.37 -3.58 -25.22
N GLY A 143 30.41 -4.51 -24.26
CA GLY A 143 31.09 -4.32 -22.98
C GLY A 143 30.29 -3.59 -21.90
N SER A 144 29.02 -3.26 -22.17
CA SER A 144 28.12 -2.70 -21.16
C SER A 144 27.77 -3.73 -20.08
N LYS A 145 27.58 -3.24 -18.85
CA LYS A 145 27.36 -4.05 -17.66
C LYS A 145 26.37 -3.37 -16.73
N ALA A 146 25.49 -4.16 -16.12
CA ALA A 146 24.51 -3.72 -15.14
C ALA A 146 24.67 -4.43 -13.80
N THR A 147 24.16 -3.85 -12.72
CA THR A 147 24.11 -4.47 -11.40
C THR A 147 23.08 -5.60 -11.33
N SER A 148 21.89 -5.36 -11.86
CA SER A 148 20.80 -6.32 -11.88
C SER A 148 20.22 -6.48 -13.28
N LYS A 149 19.78 -7.69 -13.60
CA LYS A 149 18.91 -7.98 -14.75
C LYS A 149 17.57 -8.47 -14.24
N ILE A 150 16.49 -7.97 -14.83
CA ILE A 150 15.15 -8.48 -14.59
C ILE A 150 14.60 -8.98 -15.92
N THR A 151 14.18 -10.23 -15.97
CA THR A 151 13.36 -10.75 -17.08
C THR A 151 11.91 -10.64 -16.65
N PHE A 152 11.12 -9.86 -17.37
CA PHE A 152 9.69 -9.68 -17.14
C PHE A 152 8.90 -10.44 -18.21
N ASP A 153 7.91 -11.21 -17.76
CA ASP A 153 6.84 -11.74 -18.60
C ASP A 153 5.61 -10.85 -18.39
N LEU A 154 5.18 -10.15 -19.44
CA LEU A 154 4.13 -9.13 -19.36
C LEU A 154 2.76 -9.75 -19.62
N ILE A 155 1.82 -9.56 -18.70
CA ILE A 155 0.43 -9.96 -18.90
C ILE A 155 -0.28 -8.84 -19.65
N LEU A 156 -0.12 -8.82 -20.97
CA LEU A 156 -0.81 -7.87 -21.86
C LEU A 156 -2.31 -8.21 -21.97
N GLY A 157 -3.10 -7.24 -22.41
CA GLY A 157 -4.55 -7.39 -22.59
C GLY A 157 -5.09 -6.25 -23.42
N ASN A 158 -6.37 -5.96 -23.31
CA ASN A 158 -6.96 -4.81 -24.00
C ASN A 158 -6.97 -3.57 -23.10
N TRP A 159 -6.72 -2.42 -23.74
CA TRP A 159 -7.11 -1.12 -23.22
C TRP A 159 -8.63 -0.97 -23.24
N HIS A 160 -9.18 -0.03 -22.47
CA HIS A 160 -10.63 0.18 -22.32
C HIS A 160 -11.33 0.54 -23.63
N HIS A 161 -10.63 1.19 -24.57
CA HIS A 161 -11.14 1.49 -25.91
C HIS A 161 -11.08 0.30 -26.88
N GLY A 162 -10.65 -0.88 -26.40
CA GLY A 162 -10.72 -2.14 -27.13
C GLY A 162 -9.44 -2.52 -27.87
N GLU A 163 -8.48 -1.60 -28.06
CA GLU A 163 -7.20 -1.91 -28.67
C GLU A 163 -6.35 -2.82 -27.77
N THR A 164 -5.62 -3.74 -28.38
CA THR A 164 -4.73 -4.66 -27.66
C THR A 164 -3.41 -3.96 -27.33
N MET A 165 -2.94 -4.14 -26.11
CA MET A 165 -1.62 -3.69 -25.65
C MET A 165 -0.52 -4.45 -26.39
N ASP A 166 0.56 -3.74 -26.74
CA ASP A 166 1.75 -4.34 -27.36
C ASP A 166 3.04 -3.66 -26.91
N MET A 167 4.19 -4.06 -27.49
CA MET A 167 5.48 -3.48 -27.11
C MET A 167 5.67 -2.02 -27.50
N ASN A 168 4.87 -1.44 -28.40
CA ASN A 168 4.91 -0.01 -28.63
C ASN A 168 4.42 0.75 -27.38
N ASP A 169 3.42 0.23 -26.64
CA ASP A 169 2.97 0.83 -25.38
C ASP A 169 4.09 0.86 -24.32
N ILE A 170 4.85 -0.25 -24.23
CA ILE A 170 5.97 -0.38 -23.28
C ILE A 170 7.15 0.49 -23.68
N LEU A 171 7.53 0.47 -24.96
CA LEU A 171 8.62 1.29 -25.50
C LEU A 171 8.31 2.78 -25.39
N TYR A 172 7.06 3.20 -25.63
CA TYR A 172 6.68 4.60 -25.45
C TYR A 172 6.81 5.04 -23.99
N SER A 173 6.34 4.22 -23.04
CA SER A 173 6.50 4.52 -21.61
C SER A 173 7.97 4.63 -21.21
N LEU A 174 8.83 3.78 -21.78
CA LEU A 174 10.27 3.84 -21.53
C LEU A 174 10.91 5.08 -22.15
N TYR A 175 10.56 5.40 -23.40
CA TYR A 175 10.96 6.64 -24.06
C TYR A 175 10.61 7.84 -23.19
N PHE A 176 9.36 7.94 -22.76
CA PHE A 176 8.87 9.06 -21.97
C PHE A 176 9.64 9.19 -20.65
N LEU A 177 9.94 8.07 -19.97
CA LEU A 177 10.79 8.06 -18.77
C LEU A 177 12.18 8.63 -19.05
N GLN A 178 12.82 8.25 -20.16
CA GLN A 178 14.19 8.65 -20.47
C GLN A 178 14.29 10.09 -20.97
N GLU A 179 13.34 10.52 -21.79
CA GLU A 179 13.27 11.88 -22.33
C GLU A 179 13.01 12.86 -21.18
N TRP A 180 11.85 12.73 -20.51
CA TRP A 180 11.43 13.65 -19.45
C TRP A 180 12.16 13.46 -18.12
N GLY A 181 12.87 12.34 -17.94
CA GLY A 181 13.69 12.05 -16.76
C GLY A 181 15.17 12.42 -16.91
N SER A 182 15.60 12.86 -18.09
CA SER A 182 16.99 13.26 -18.31
C SER A 182 17.32 14.64 -17.72
N GLU A 183 18.61 14.93 -17.61
CA GLU A 183 19.05 16.28 -17.23
C GLU A 183 18.75 17.26 -18.38
N PRO A 184 18.12 18.42 -18.10
CA PRO A 184 17.75 19.37 -19.14
C PRO A 184 18.96 19.79 -19.97
N GLN A 185 18.88 19.62 -21.28
CA GLN A 185 19.85 20.15 -22.23
C GLN A 185 19.38 21.51 -22.79
N GLU A 186 20.29 22.33 -23.34
CA GLU A 186 19.95 23.67 -23.85
C GLU A 186 18.86 23.67 -24.95
N SER A 187 18.70 22.55 -25.67
CA SER A 187 17.70 22.36 -26.73
C SER A 187 16.51 21.48 -26.32
N ASP A 188 16.48 21.00 -25.09
CA ASP A 188 15.46 20.06 -24.60
C ASP A 188 14.35 20.80 -23.85
N ASN A 189 13.11 20.69 -24.36
CA ASN A 189 11.92 21.29 -23.77
C ASN A 189 11.12 20.32 -22.88
N THR A 190 11.60 19.08 -22.69
CA THR A 190 10.93 18.00 -21.95
C THR A 190 11.30 18.01 -20.47
N TYR A 191 10.88 19.07 -19.78
CA TYR A 191 11.05 19.17 -18.32
C TYR A 191 9.76 19.55 -17.62
N ASP A 192 9.41 18.78 -16.59
CA ASP A 192 8.34 19.06 -15.65
C ASP A 192 8.89 19.07 -14.21
N SER A 193 8.56 20.11 -13.46
CA SER A 193 9.12 20.33 -12.13
C SER A 193 8.70 19.31 -11.06
N GLU A 194 7.62 18.56 -11.29
CA GLU A 194 7.13 17.54 -10.35
C GLU A 194 7.52 16.13 -10.83
N TYR A 195 7.38 15.84 -12.12
CA TYR A 195 7.70 14.53 -12.71
C TYR A 195 9.22 14.30 -12.86
N SER A 196 9.93 15.21 -13.53
CA SER A 196 11.32 14.99 -13.96
C SER A 196 12.27 14.63 -12.82
N PRO A 197 12.21 15.27 -11.62
CA PRO A 197 13.08 14.88 -10.50
C PRO A 197 12.87 13.46 -9.98
N GLN A 198 11.66 12.92 -10.12
CA GLN A 198 11.31 11.55 -9.71
C GLN A 198 11.76 10.58 -10.80
N ALA A 199 11.37 10.84 -12.06
CA ALA A 199 11.74 10.07 -13.23
C ALA A 199 13.27 9.92 -13.39
N MET A 200 14.02 10.98 -13.10
CA MET A 200 15.48 10.98 -13.19
C MET A 200 16.16 9.90 -12.33
N GLN A 201 15.54 9.50 -11.21
CA GLN A 201 16.10 8.45 -10.37
C GLN A 201 16.10 7.10 -11.08
N ASN A 202 14.98 6.74 -11.72
CA ASN A 202 14.88 5.51 -12.50
C ASN A 202 15.68 5.62 -13.82
N ALA A 203 15.55 6.74 -14.54
CA ALA A 203 16.23 6.96 -15.82
C ALA A 203 17.75 6.83 -15.71
N LYS A 204 18.37 7.36 -14.65
CA LYS A 204 19.83 7.26 -14.42
C LYS A 204 20.33 5.85 -14.16
N THR A 205 19.47 4.98 -13.62
CA THR A 205 19.84 3.59 -13.32
C THR A 205 19.63 2.64 -14.49
N LEU A 206 18.84 3.03 -15.50
CA LEU A 206 18.56 2.19 -16.66
C LEU A 206 19.80 2.08 -17.56
N VAL A 207 20.26 0.84 -17.77
CA VAL A 207 21.41 0.53 -18.64
C VAL A 207 20.96 0.08 -20.03
N GLY A 208 19.79 -0.57 -20.12
CA GLY A 208 19.18 -0.95 -21.39
C GLY A 208 17.95 -1.83 -21.21
N ILE A 209 17.18 -1.96 -22.29
CA ILE A 209 16.07 -2.91 -22.41
C ILE A 209 16.28 -3.81 -23.63
N LYS A 210 15.85 -5.07 -23.56
CA LYS A 210 15.85 -5.97 -24.69
C LYS A 210 14.52 -6.69 -24.79
N GLN A 211 13.79 -6.45 -25.87
CA GLN A 211 12.62 -7.26 -26.21
C GLN A 211 13.08 -8.66 -26.65
N ILE A 212 12.52 -9.69 -26.01
CA ILE A 212 12.81 -11.09 -26.31
C ILE A 212 11.79 -11.64 -27.30
N ASP A 213 10.50 -11.38 -27.05
CA ASP A 213 9.37 -11.72 -27.90
C ASP A 213 8.21 -10.73 -27.71
N ASP A 214 6.95 -11.14 -27.92
CA ASP A 214 5.80 -10.26 -27.96
C ASP A 214 5.38 -9.74 -26.57
N ASP A 215 5.72 -10.46 -25.50
CA ASP A 215 5.37 -10.13 -24.11
C ASP A 215 6.53 -10.29 -23.11
N THR A 216 7.69 -10.75 -23.54
CA THR A 216 8.88 -10.90 -22.68
C THR A 216 9.92 -9.82 -22.94
N VAL A 217 10.38 -9.17 -21.86
CA VAL A 217 11.43 -8.14 -21.91
C VAL A 217 12.50 -8.33 -20.84
N GLU A 218 13.76 -8.14 -21.20
CA GLU A 218 14.86 -8.04 -20.23
C GLU A 218 15.18 -6.57 -19.96
N VAL A 219 15.17 -6.17 -18.69
CA VAL A 219 15.54 -4.82 -18.24
C VAL A 219 16.82 -4.90 -17.42
N TYR A 220 17.79 -4.06 -17.76
CA TYR A 220 19.10 -4.01 -17.13
C TYR A 220 19.27 -2.69 -16.37
N VAL A 221 19.55 -2.77 -15.07
CA VAL A 221 19.67 -1.59 -14.21
C VAL A 221 20.92 -1.63 -13.32
N ASP A 222 21.55 -0.47 -13.13
CA ASP A 222 22.57 -0.23 -12.11
C ASP A 222 21.88 0.10 -10.75
N TYR A 223 21.00 -0.81 -10.31
CA TYR A 223 20.28 -0.74 -9.03
C TYR A 223 20.42 -2.06 -8.27
N TRP A 224 20.64 -1.96 -6.96
CA TRP A 224 20.75 -3.10 -6.05
C TRP A 224 19.78 -2.95 -4.88
N HIS A 225 19.10 -4.04 -4.53
CA HIS A 225 18.39 -4.17 -3.28
C HIS A 225 18.54 -5.60 -2.75
N PHE A 226 18.37 -5.80 -1.43
CA PHE A 226 18.45 -7.13 -0.82
C PHE A 226 17.17 -7.97 -1.03
N ASP A 227 16.07 -7.30 -1.33
CA ASP A 227 14.79 -7.89 -1.72
C ASP A 227 14.65 -7.74 -3.23
N GLU A 228 14.55 -8.87 -3.94
CA GLU A 228 14.42 -8.93 -5.39
C GLU A 228 13.13 -8.25 -5.88
N ALA A 229 12.05 -8.29 -5.08
CA ALA A 229 10.78 -7.69 -5.45
C ALA A 229 10.86 -6.16 -5.54
N GLU A 230 11.74 -5.53 -4.75
CA GLU A 230 12.03 -4.10 -4.84
C GLU A 230 12.85 -3.75 -6.09
N ILE A 231 13.74 -4.67 -6.54
CA ILE A 231 14.48 -4.50 -7.80
C ILE A 231 13.52 -4.60 -8.99
N ALA A 232 12.60 -5.57 -8.97
CA ALA A 232 11.57 -5.70 -9.98
C ALA A 232 10.66 -4.46 -10.01
N ALA A 233 10.22 -3.94 -8.85
CA ALA A 233 9.42 -2.72 -8.78
C ALA A 233 10.13 -1.50 -9.36
N TRP A 234 11.43 -1.38 -9.08
CA TRP A 234 12.25 -0.26 -9.54
C TRP A 234 12.36 -0.16 -11.07
N ALA A 235 12.30 -1.32 -11.74
CA ALA A 235 12.58 -1.45 -13.17
C ALA A 235 11.38 -1.94 -13.99
N ALA A 236 10.19 -2.07 -13.39
CA ALA A 236 9.00 -2.63 -14.04
C ALA A 236 8.61 -1.83 -15.29
N PRO A 237 8.72 -2.41 -16.50
CA PRO A 237 8.37 -1.73 -17.73
C PRO A 237 6.87 -1.87 -17.95
N TRP A 238 6.10 -0.84 -17.59
CA TRP A 238 4.64 -0.89 -17.67
C TRP A 238 4.04 0.46 -18.04
N SER A 239 2.99 0.44 -18.87
CA SER A 239 2.21 1.63 -19.20
C SER A 239 0.86 1.62 -18.50
N SER A 240 0.42 2.81 -18.06
CA SER A 240 -0.88 3.02 -17.42
C SER A 240 -1.95 3.56 -18.37
N MET A 241 -1.56 3.99 -19.56
CA MET A 241 -2.43 4.50 -20.62
C MET A 241 -1.90 4.10 -22.01
N PRO A 242 -2.75 4.04 -23.04
CA PRO A 242 -2.30 3.80 -24.42
C PRO A 242 -1.29 4.87 -24.88
N TRP A 243 -0.25 4.46 -25.62
CA TRP A 243 0.80 5.37 -26.06
C TRP A 243 0.26 6.58 -26.85
N GLU A 244 -0.83 6.42 -27.61
CA GLU A 244 -1.42 7.47 -28.42
C GLU A 244 -2.00 8.62 -27.58
N ILE A 245 -2.58 8.31 -26.42
CA ILE A 245 -3.08 9.33 -25.48
C ILE A 245 -1.91 10.05 -24.81
N VAL A 246 -0.87 9.33 -24.44
CA VAL A 246 0.34 9.91 -23.85
C VAL A 246 1.05 10.81 -24.87
N ALA A 247 1.16 10.39 -26.13
CA ALA A 247 1.76 11.16 -27.21
C ALA A 247 0.99 12.45 -27.54
N ALA A 248 -0.33 12.38 -27.66
CA ALA A 248 -1.15 13.56 -27.86
C ALA A 248 -1.10 14.53 -26.66
N SER A 249 -0.97 13.98 -25.45
CA SER A 249 -0.80 14.78 -24.22
C SER A 249 0.56 15.48 -24.18
N GLU A 250 1.62 14.76 -24.53
CA GLU A 250 2.98 15.27 -24.63
C GLU A 250 3.08 16.40 -25.65
N ASP A 251 2.55 16.19 -26.85
CA ASP A 251 2.51 17.20 -27.90
C ASP A 251 1.75 18.46 -27.47
N ALA A 252 0.60 18.32 -26.80
CA ALA A 252 -0.14 19.46 -26.24
C ALA A 252 0.64 20.22 -25.15
N VAL A 253 1.49 19.54 -24.37
CA VAL A 253 2.36 20.19 -23.38
C VAL A 253 3.53 20.90 -24.06
N LEU A 254 4.13 20.30 -25.08
CA LEU A 254 5.23 20.89 -25.86
C LEU A 254 4.77 22.12 -26.66
N ASP A 255 3.54 22.10 -27.17
CA ASP A 255 2.87 23.26 -27.78
C ASP A 255 2.52 24.37 -26.78
N GLY A 256 2.70 24.13 -25.47
CA GLY A 256 2.36 25.08 -24.42
C GLY A 256 0.87 25.31 -24.23
N LYS A 257 0.01 24.36 -24.65
CA LYS A 257 -1.45 24.43 -24.45
C LYS A 257 -1.83 24.06 -23.01
N VAL A 258 -1.11 23.10 -22.41
CA VAL A 258 -1.36 22.56 -21.06
C VAL A 258 -0.05 22.20 -20.34
N SER A 259 -0.15 21.76 -19.08
CA SER A 259 0.96 21.25 -18.29
C SER A 259 0.59 19.94 -17.60
N PHE A 260 1.54 19.01 -17.49
CA PHE A 260 1.35 17.74 -16.76
C PHE A 260 1.19 17.94 -15.26
N SER A 261 2.00 18.83 -14.67
CA SER A 261 1.95 19.13 -13.23
C SER A 261 1.20 20.40 -12.88
N ARG A 262 0.77 20.49 -11.62
CA ARG A 262 0.16 21.69 -11.04
C ARG A 262 1.14 22.86 -10.97
N SER A 263 2.39 22.61 -10.59
CA SER A 263 3.42 23.64 -10.53
C SER A 263 3.77 24.17 -11.93
N GLY A 264 3.84 23.27 -12.92
CA GLY A 264 3.99 23.64 -14.33
C GLY A 264 2.81 24.48 -14.83
N SER A 265 1.57 24.11 -14.47
CA SER A 265 0.37 24.83 -14.88
C SER A 265 0.36 26.27 -14.34
N VAL A 266 0.74 26.45 -13.07
CA VAL A 266 0.86 27.77 -12.44
C VAL A 266 1.97 28.61 -13.07
N SER A 267 3.16 28.03 -13.29
CA SER A 267 4.31 28.75 -13.83
C SER A 267 4.12 29.20 -15.28
N LYS A 268 3.53 28.34 -16.12
CA LYS A 268 3.25 28.59 -17.53
C LYS A 268 1.93 29.32 -17.77
N SER A 269 1.09 29.48 -16.73
CA SER A 269 -0.27 30.06 -16.82
C SER A 269 -1.18 29.32 -17.82
N VAL A 270 -1.11 27.99 -17.79
CA VAL A 270 -1.92 27.07 -18.63
C VAL A 270 -2.72 26.12 -17.74
N ASN A 271 -3.65 25.36 -18.33
CA ASN A 271 -4.41 24.37 -17.57
C ASN A 271 -3.52 23.21 -17.11
N TRP A 272 -3.83 22.67 -15.93
CA TRP A 272 -3.28 21.38 -15.47
C TRP A 272 -4.05 20.27 -16.17
N LEU A 273 -3.40 19.56 -17.09
CA LEU A 273 -4.03 18.60 -18.00
C LEU A 273 -4.84 17.56 -17.22
N SER A 274 -6.13 17.49 -17.49
CA SER A 274 -7.02 16.53 -16.84
C SER A 274 -7.89 15.82 -17.88
N LEU A 275 -7.57 14.57 -18.17
CA LEU A 275 -8.20 13.80 -19.25
C LEU A 275 -9.69 13.48 -18.99
N ILE A 276 -10.14 13.62 -17.75
CA ILE A 276 -11.57 13.52 -17.38
C ILE A 276 -12.37 14.79 -17.71
N VAL A 277 -11.70 15.92 -17.96
CA VAL A 277 -12.34 17.20 -18.27
C VAL A 277 -12.65 17.27 -19.77
N PRO A 278 -13.92 17.47 -20.19
CA PRO A 278 -14.29 17.41 -21.60
C PRO A 278 -13.53 18.37 -22.52
N ASN A 279 -13.20 19.58 -22.04
CA ASN A 279 -12.43 20.54 -22.84
C ASN A 279 -11.00 20.06 -23.11
N ASP A 280 -10.33 19.50 -22.10
CA ASP A 280 -8.99 18.96 -22.25
C ASP A 280 -9.02 17.69 -23.11
N ALA A 281 -10.04 16.83 -22.94
CA ALA A 281 -10.25 15.66 -23.79
C ALA A 281 -10.47 16.02 -25.27
N ASN A 282 -11.26 17.06 -25.56
CA ASN A 282 -11.45 17.56 -26.92
C ASN A 282 -10.13 18.08 -27.54
N MET A 283 -9.29 18.74 -26.75
CA MET A 283 -7.96 19.15 -27.21
C MET A 283 -7.09 17.93 -27.55
N ILE A 284 -7.11 16.87 -26.74
CA ILE A 284 -6.42 15.61 -27.05
C ILE A 284 -6.95 15.00 -28.35
N LYS A 285 -8.28 15.00 -28.54
CA LYS A 285 -8.91 14.55 -29.80
C LYS A 285 -8.42 15.36 -31.00
N GLU A 286 -8.30 16.69 -30.89
CA GLU A 286 -7.78 17.54 -31.96
C GLU A 286 -6.34 17.18 -32.33
N GLN A 287 -5.47 16.93 -31.34
CA GLN A 287 -4.09 16.46 -31.59
C GLN A 287 -4.06 15.10 -32.30
N LEU A 288 -4.90 14.15 -31.87
CA LEU A 288 -5.01 12.84 -32.53
C LEU A 288 -5.48 12.97 -33.99
N ALA A 289 -6.42 13.88 -34.27
CA ALA A 289 -6.87 14.15 -35.63
C ALA A 289 -5.75 14.76 -36.49
N GLU A 290 -4.97 15.69 -35.94
CA GLU A 290 -3.79 16.26 -36.61
C GLU A 290 -2.74 15.19 -36.90
N PHE A 291 -2.44 14.31 -35.94
CA PHE A 291 -1.53 13.18 -36.14
C PHE A 291 -1.94 12.31 -37.32
N LYS A 292 -3.24 12.05 -37.49
CA LYS A 292 -3.75 11.32 -38.66
C LYS A 292 -3.53 12.08 -39.96
N GLU A 293 -3.86 13.38 -40.00
CA GLU A 293 -3.76 14.20 -41.21
C GLU A 293 -2.32 14.26 -41.74
N ILE A 294 -1.35 14.43 -40.84
CA ILE A 294 0.07 14.56 -41.20
C ILE A 294 0.81 13.23 -41.24
N LYS A 295 0.13 12.12 -40.93
CA LYS A 295 0.69 10.78 -40.79
C LYS A 295 1.81 10.68 -39.76
N TYR A 296 1.59 11.28 -38.60
CA TYR A 296 2.55 11.36 -37.51
C TYR A 296 2.76 9.99 -36.86
N ILE A 297 4.02 9.58 -36.78
CA ILE A 297 4.50 8.45 -35.97
C ILE A 297 5.52 9.03 -34.98
N PRO A 298 5.31 8.88 -33.65
CA PRO A 298 6.26 9.37 -32.67
C PRO A 298 7.68 8.85 -32.94
N PRO A 299 8.74 9.66 -32.73
CA PRO A 299 10.12 9.22 -32.95
C PRO A 299 10.47 7.89 -32.27
N SER A 300 9.97 7.68 -31.05
CA SER A 300 10.15 6.45 -30.28
C SER A 300 9.51 5.20 -30.90
N LEU A 301 8.60 5.35 -31.87
CA LEU A 301 7.90 4.25 -32.52
C LEU A 301 8.22 4.14 -34.02
N GLN A 302 9.19 4.90 -34.54
CA GLN A 302 9.56 4.85 -35.96
C GLN A 302 10.15 3.50 -36.40
N ASP A 303 10.81 2.79 -35.48
CA ASP A 303 11.35 1.45 -35.71
C ASP A 303 10.33 0.33 -35.48
N SER A 304 9.05 0.68 -35.25
CA SER A 304 7.98 -0.29 -35.07
C SER A 304 7.83 -1.20 -36.29
N LYS A 305 7.50 -2.48 -36.04
CA LYS A 305 7.24 -3.47 -37.09
C LYS A 305 5.88 -3.24 -37.78
N HIS A 306 5.05 -2.35 -37.25
CA HIS A 306 3.72 -2.05 -37.76
C HIS A 306 3.75 -1.03 -38.91
N GLY A 307 2.81 -1.16 -39.85
CA GLY A 307 2.59 -0.17 -40.91
C GLY A 307 1.68 0.98 -40.44
N TRP A 308 1.59 2.05 -41.25
CA TRP A 308 0.75 3.23 -40.96
C TRP A 308 -0.68 2.91 -40.49
N GLN A 309 -1.31 1.88 -41.05
CA GLN A 309 -2.68 1.48 -40.70
C GLN A 309 -2.85 1.16 -39.20
N TYR A 310 -1.82 0.63 -38.54
CA TYR A 310 -1.85 0.40 -37.09
C TYR A 310 -1.98 1.71 -36.33
N PHE A 311 -1.14 2.71 -36.64
CA PHE A 311 -1.16 4.02 -35.98
C PHE A 311 -2.47 4.76 -36.26
N GLU A 312 -2.92 4.75 -37.52
CA GLU A 312 -4.19 5.34 -37.92
C GLU A 312 -5.38 4.73 -37.16
N GLN A 313 -5.41 3.41 -37.00
CA GLN A 313 -6.43 2.72 -36.22
C GLN A 313 -6.39 3.11 -34.74
N ARG A 314 -5.20 3.11 -34.10
CA ARG A 314 -5.05 3.52 -32.70
C ARG A 314 -5.58 4.96 -32.47
N TYR A 315 -5.27 5.87 -33.38
CA TYR A 315 -5.79 7.24 -33.34
C TYR A 315 -7.31 7.30 -33.54
N ASP A 316 -7.86 6.54 -34.51
CA ASP A 316 -9.30 6.47 -34.74
C ASP A 316 -10.06 5.95 -33.52
N THR A 317 -9.63 4.82 -32.96
CA THR A 317 -10.27 4.22 -31.79
C THR A 317 -10.22 5.14 -30.57
N ALA A 318 -9.12 5.88 -30.37
CA ALA A 318 -9.01 6.89 -29.31
C ALA A 318 -9.93 8.10 -29.53
N ILE A 319 -10.08 8.57 -30.77
CA ILE A 319 -11.01 9.65 -31.12
C ILE A 319 -12.47 9.21 -30.88
N GLU A 320 -12.83 8.01 -31.33
CA GLU A 320 -14.16 7.42 -31.13
C GLU A 320 -14.47 7.30 -29.63
N TRP A 321 -13.53 6.82 -28.82
CA TRP A 321 -13.69 6.76 -27.36
C TRP A 321 -14.02 8.13 -26.76
N ILE A 322 -13.28 9.18 -27.16
CA ILE A 322 -13.51 10.54 -26.65
C ILE A 322 -14.88 11.07 -27.09
N ASP A 323 -15.32 10.78 -28.32
CA ASP A 323 -16.63 11.18 -28.82
C ASP A 323 -17.79 10.49 -28.12
N GLU A 324 -17.64 9.21 -27.78
CA GLU A 324 -18.67 8.43 -27.11
C GLU A 324 -18.77 8.74 -25.61
N ASN A 325 -17.63 8.92 -24.93
CA ASN A 325 -17.56 9.03 -23.47
C ASN A 325 -17.36 10.47 -22.97
N GLY A 326 -16.98 11.41 -23.85
CA GLY A 326 -16.73 12.81 -23.50
C GLY A 326 -15.47 13.05 -22.66
N HIS A 327 -14.58 12.06 -22.58
CA HIS A 327 -13.31 12.15 -21.86
C HIS A 327 -12.21 11.29 -22.53
N ALA A 328 -10.95 11.58 -22.24
CA ALA A 328 -9.78 10.87 -22.76
C ALA A 328 -9.17 9.86 -21.76
N VAL A 329 -9.92 9.47 -20.71
CA VAL A 329 -9.47 8.47 -19.74
C VAL A 329 -9.60 7.07 -20.36
N ILE A 330 -8.47 6.45 -20.68
CA ILE A 330 -8.35 5.08 -21.21
C ILE A 330 -7.25 4.37 -20.43
N SER A 331 -7.53 3.20 -19.86
CA SER A 331 -6.54 2.38 -19.15
C SER A 331 -6.86 0.88 -19.32
N ASN A 332 -6.38 0.01 -18.43
CA ASN A 332 -6.36 -1.45 -18.62
C ASN A 332 -6.84 -2.25 -17.40
N GLY A 333 -7.42 -1.57 -16.41
CA GLY A 333 -7.95 -2.19 -15.20
C GLY A 333 -9.35 -2.79 -15.38
N PRO A 334 -9.89 -3.43 -14.32
CA PRO A 334 -11.14 -4.17 -14.36
C PRO A 334 -12.40 -3.30 -14.50
N PHE A 335 -12.27 -1.99 -14.33
CA PHE A 335 -13.35 -1.04 -14.56
C PHE A 335 -12.90 0.03 -15.55
N TYR A 336 -13.82 0.54 -16.35
CA TYR A 336 -13.59 1.74 -17.15
C TYR A 336 -14.42 2.91 -16.61
N LEU A 337 -14.00 4.13 -16.90
CA LEU A 337 -14.78 5.32 -16.56
C LEU A 337 -15.96 5.43 -17.53
N ASP A 338 -17.18 5.32 -17.01
CA ASP A 338 -18.41 5.39 -17.81
C ASP A 338 -18.98 6.81 -17.82
N ASN A 339 -18.97 7.47 -16.66
CA ASN A 339 -19.53 8.80 -16.55
C ASN A 339 -18.87 9.63 -15.44
N TYR A 340 -18.68 10.91 -15.74
CA TYR A 340 -18.21 11.92 -14.81
C TYR A 340 -19.21 13.07 -14.74
N SER A 341 -19.87 13.21 -13.58
CA SER A 341 -20.86 14.27 -13.35
C SER A 341 -20.47 15.13 -12.15
N PRO A 342 -19.71 16.23 -12.37
CA PRO A 342 -19.37 17.19 -11.31
C PRO A 342 -20.61 17.79 -10.64
N GLU A 343 -21.67 18.07 -11.41
CA GLU A 343 -22.90 18.70 -10.93
C GLU A 343 -23.64 17.83 -9.90
N SER A 344 -23.75 16.53 -10.19
CA SER A 344 -24.34 15.56 -9.27
C SER A 344 -23.35 14.98 -8.26
N ARG A 345 -22.08 15.38 -8.35
CA ARG A 345 -20.96 14.85 -7.55
C ARG A 345 -20.87 13.33 -7.58
N THR A 346 -21.05 12.77 -8.78
CA THR A 346 -21.03 11.32 -9.01
C THR A 346 -20.03 10.97 -10.09
N ILE A 347 -19.29 9.88 -9.87
CA ILE A 347 -18.50 9.19 -10.88
C ILE A 347 -19.06 7.76 -10.96
N THR A 348 -19.27 7.29 -12.18
CA THR A 348 -19.69 5.92 -12.46
C THR A 348 -18.56 5.22 -13.19
N ILE A 349 -18.16 4.06 -12.67
CA ILE A 349 -17.22 3.15 -13.31
C ILE A 349 -17.95 1.83 -13.53
N ASN A 350 -17.83 1.27 -14.72
CA ASN A 350 -18.49 0.02 -15.10
C ASN A 350 -17.44 -1.07 -15.29
N SER A 351 -17.83 -2.33 -15.05
CA SER A 351 -16.94 -3.47 -15.25
C SER A 351 -16.50 -3.55 -16.71
N PHE A 352 -15.21 -3.78 -16.92
CA PHE A 352 -14.64 -4.02 -18.24
C PHE A 352 -14.66 -5.52 -18.55
N ASP A 353 -15.86 -6.02 -18.88
CA ASP A 353 -16.12 -7.44 -19.14
C ASP A 353 -15.70 -7.86 -20.58
N SER A 354 -14.49 -7.47 -20.98
CA SER A 354 -13.92 -7.83 -22.27
C SER A 354 -13.19 -9.17 -22.19
N THR A 355 -13.24 -9.97 -23.27
CA THR A 355 -12.38 -11.17 -23.39
C THR A 355 -10.89 -10.84 -23.38
N GLY A 356 -10.52 -9.57 -23.55
CA GLY A 356 -9.15 -9.08 -23.48
C GLY A 356 -8.69 -8.65 -22.08
N TYR A 357 -9.54 -8.71 -21.04
CA TYR A 357 -9.11 -8.50 -19.66
C TYR A 357 -8.62 -9.82 -19.06
N PRO A 358 -7.43 -9.88 -18.42
CA PRO A 358 -6.78 -11.17 -18.11
C PRO A 358 -7.18 -11.79 -16.77
N PHE A 359 -7.96 -11.10 -15.93
CA PHE A 359 -8.32 -11.61 -14.60
C PHE A 359 -9.82 -11.88 -14.48
N ASP A 360 -10.13 -13.06 -13.95
CA ASP A 360 -11.49 -13.42 -13.57
C ASP A 360 -11.92 -12.69 -12.30
N ALA A 361 -13.24 -12.55 -12.13
CA ALA A 361 -13.83 -12.12 -10.87
C ALA A 361 -13.35 -13.03 -9.71
N GLY A 362 -13.01 -12.43 -8.57
CA GLY A 362 -12.49 -13.15 -7.41
C GLY A 362 -10.98 -13.37 -7.40
N LYS A 363 -10.22 -12.81 -8.35
CA LYS A 363 -8.75 -12.84 -8.38
C LYS A 363 -8.09 -12.48 -7.03
N TRP A 364 -8.72 -11.61 -6.23
CA TRP A 364 -8.18 -11.09 -4.97
C TRP A 364 -8.85 -11.67 -3.72
N GLU A 365 -9.64 -12.74 -3.83
CA GLU A 365 -10.36 -13.37 -2.70
C GLU A 365 -9.42 -13.83 -1.57
N GLU A 366 -8.17 -14.16 -1.90
CA GLU A 366 -7.15 -14.57 -0.92
C GLU A 366 -6.90 -13.50 0.16
N PHE A 367 -7.17 -12.23 -0.15
CA PHE A 367 -7.01 -11.12 0.78
C PHE A 367 -8.22 -10.89 1.71
N GLU A 368 -9.33 -11.61 1.52
CA GLU A 368 -10.50 -11.51 2.38
C GLU A 368 -10.28 -12.15 3.76
N GLN A 369 -9.58 -13.29 3.78
CA GLN A 369 -9.46 -14.17 4.96
C GLN A 369 -8.04 -14.17 5.53
N ILE A 370 -7.44 -12.99 5.64
CA ILE A 370 -6.08 -12.89 6.20
C ILE A 370 -6.07 -13.32 7.67
N LYS A 371 -5.07 -14.12 8.04
CA LYS A 371 -4.90 -14.57 9.41
C LYS A 371 -3.84 -13.74 10.11
N PHE A 372 -4.26 -13.00 11.13
CA PHE A 372 -3.35 -12.22 11.95
C PHE A 372 -2.72 -13.12 13.02
N PRO A 373 -1.40 -12.98 13.27
CA PRO A 373 -0.76 -13.68 14.37
C PRO A 373 -1.46 -13.32 15.67
N LYS A 374 -1.61 -14.30 16.56
CA LYS A 374 -2.26 -14.09 17.86
C LYS A 374 -1.59 -14.90 18.94
N ILE A 375 -1.30 -14.27 20.07
CA ILE A 375 -0.87 -14.93 21.30
C ILE A 375 -2.12 -15.34 22.06
N THR A 376 -2.31 -16.64 22.23
CA THR A 376 -3.50 -17.19 22.90
C THR A 376 -3.26 -17.43 24.39
N ASN A 377 -2.03 -17.76 24.78
CA ASN A 377 -1.64 -17.96 26.17
C ASN A 377 -0.12 -17.83 26.36
N VAL A 378 0.32 -17.35 27.52
CA VAL A 378 1.72 -17.35 27.93
C VAL A 378 1.83 -17.94 29.33
N GLU A 379 2.53 -19.07 29.44
CA GLU A 379 2.76 -19.77 30.69
C GLU A 379 4.08 -19.31 31.31
N ILE A 380 4.01 -18.33 32.22
CA ILE A 380 5.15 -17.84 33.00
C ILE A 380 4.83 -17.88 34.50
N PRO A 381 5.75 -18.36 35.37
CA PRO A 381 5.59 -18.26 36.81
C PRO A 381 5.58 -16.81 37.31
N ASN A 382 4.74 -16.50 38.29
CA ASN A 382 4.72 -15.18 38.92
C ASN A 382 6.00 -14.88 39.73
N VAL A 383 6.73 -15.93 40.14
CA VAL A 383 7.97 -15.85 40.93
C VAL A 383 9.01 -16.76 40.28
N VAL A 384 10.21 -16.21 40.03
CA VAL A 384 11.34 -16.88 39.38
C VAL A 384 12.56 -16.78 40.30
N ASP A 385 13.28 -17.88 40.47
CA ASP A 385 14.53 -17.91 41.25
C ASP A 385 15.71 -17.52 40.36
N LEU A 386 16.51 -16.55 40.80
CA LEU A 386 17.65 -15.98 40.07
C LEU A 386 18.67 -17.04 39.59
N LYS A 387 18.70 -18.22 40.23
CA LYS A 387 19.68 -19.30 40.01
C LYS A 387 19.06 -20.60 39.47
N LYS A 388 17.87 -20.54 38.88
CA LYS A 388 17.23 -21.70 38.25
C LYS A 388 16.88 -21.40 36.82
N GLU A 389 16.91 -22.43 35.98
CA GLU A 389 16.41 -22.33 34.62
C GLU A 389 14.93 -21.90 34.62
N LEU A 390 14.57 -21.04 33.67
CA LEU A 390 13.20 -20.61 33.43
C LEU A 390 12.76 -21.10 32.06
N SER A 391 11.63 -21.78 31.99
CA SER A 391 10.94 -22.09 30.74
C SER A 391 9.61 -21.34 30.71
N VAL A 392 9.39 -20.59 29.63
CA VAL A 392 8.13 -19.92 29.34
C VAL A 392 7.56 -20.49 28.05
N ARG A 393 6.35 -21.05 28.12
CA ARG A 393 5.65 -21.55 26.94
C ARG A 393 4.71 -20.50 26.39
N VAL A 394 4.80 -20.25 25.10
CA VAL A 394 3.99 -19.27 24.38
C VAL A 394 3.13 -20.01 23.37
N HIS A 395 1.82 -19.93 23.56
CA HIS A 395 0.82 -20.49 22.65
C HIS A 395 0.33 -19.40 21.70
N THR A 396 0.24 -19.75 20.42
CA THR A 396 -0.08 -18.84 19.33
C THR A 396 -0.97 -19.49 18.29
N THR A 397 -1.66 -18.68 17.50
CA THR A 397 -2.26 -19.07 16.22
C THR A 397 -1.71 -18.18 15.11
N ASP A 398 -1.66 -18.70 13.89
CA ASP A 398 -1.35 -17.93 12.67
C ASP A 398 -0.05 -17.13 12.74
N SER A 399 0.94 -17.69 13.44
CA SER A 399 2.22 -17.05 13.76
C SER A 399 3.38 -17.95 13.35
N SER A 400 4.44 -17.36 12.78
CA SER A 400 5.65 -18.05 12.34
C SER A 400 6.79 -17.94 13.36
N THR A 401 6.92 -16.79 14.02
CA THR A 401 7.98 -16.55 15.01
C THR A 401 7.50 -15.73 16.20
N ILE A 402 8.19 -15.86 17.33
CA ILE A 402 8.08 -14.94 18.45
C ILE A 402 9.39 -14.17 18.66
N HIS A 403 9.26 -12.88 18.98
CA HIS A 403 10.33 -12.04 19.48
C HIS A 403 10.04 -11.75 20.95
N TYR A 404 10.98 -12.03 21.85
CA TYR A 404 10.78 -11.78 23.27
C TYR A 404 11.83 -10.83 23.83
N PHE A 405 11.43 -10.05 24.82
CA PHE A 405 12.23 -9.08 25.53
C PHE A 405 11.92 -9.19 27.01
N ILE A 406 12.95 -9.31 27.84
CA ILE A 406 12.83 -9.27 29.29
C ILE A 406 13.57 -8.02 29.77
N SER A 407 12.84 -7.16 30.45
CA SER A 407 13.35 -5.91 30.99
C SER A 407 13.35 -5.91 32.51
N ASN A 408 14.34 -5.27 33.10
CA ASN A 408 14.45 -5.08 34.55
C ASN A 408 13.49 -3.97 35.05
N SER A 409 13.53 -3.70 36.36
CA SER A 409 12.70 -2.68 37.01
C SER A 409 12.97 -1.24 36.54
N LYS A 410 14.07 -1.00 35.81
CA LYS A 410 14.40 0.31 35.20
C LYS A 410 13.90 0.42 33.76
N GLY A 411 13.31 -0.65 33.22
CA GLY A 411 12.86 -0.73 31.82
C GLY A 411 13.97 -1.09 30.83
N GLU A 412 15.18 -1.41 31.32
CA GLU A 412 16.30 -1.81 30.46
C GLU A 412 16.13 -3.28 30.05
N THR A 413 16.14 -3.56 28.75
CA THR A 413 16.11 -4.94 28.25
C THR A 413 17.43 -5.64 28.57
N VAL A 414 17.36 -6.68 29.39
CA VAL A 414 18.50 -7.49 29.82
C VAL A 414 18.64 -8.78 29.02
N ILE A 415 17.51 -9.33 28.53
CA ILE A 415 17.49 -10.56 27.72
C ILE A 415 16.53 -10.35 26.56
N SER A 416 16.91 -10.79 25.36
CA SER A 416 16.01 -10.82 24.21
C SER A 416 16.38 -11.95 23.25
N GLY A 417 15.44 -12.35 22.41
CA GLY A 417 15.69 -13.37 21.40
C GLY A 417 14.53 -13.56 20.44
N VAL A 418 14.77 -14.43 19.46
CA VAL A 418 13.78 -14.84 18.46
C VAL A 418 13.67 -16.36 18.49
N LYS A 419 12.45 -16.89 18.49
CA LYS A 419 12.16 -18.32 18.42
C LYS A 419 11.16 -18.59 17.31
N SER A 420 11.39 -19.67 16.55
CA SER A 420 10.38 -20.19 15.65
C SER A 420 9.22 -20.80 16.44
N ILE A 421 8.05 -20.82 15.80
CA ILE A 421 6.85 -21.46 16.33
C ILE A 421 6.66 -22.78 15.59
N SER A 422 6.31 -23.84 16.31
CA SER A 422 5.96 -25.14 15.74
C SER A 422 4.61 -25.58 16.31
N ASN A 423 3.64 -25.88 15.44
CA ASN A 423 2.28 -26.28 15.81
C ASN A 423 1.61 -25.32 16.82
N GLY A 424 1.80 -24.01 16.64
CA GLY A 424 1.23 -22.98 17.53
C GLY A 424 1.93 -22.85 18.89
N LEU A 425 3.05 -23.53 19.12
CA LEU A 425 3.80 -23.47 20.38
C LEU A 425 5.24 -23.01 20.15
N SER A 426 5.74 -22.18 21.06
CA SER A 426 7.16 -21.86 21.17
C SER A 426 7.59 -21.82 22.64
N GLU A 427 8.86 -22.11 22.90
CA GLU A 427 9.43 -22.17 24.25
C GLU A 427 10.63 -21.21 24.37
N ILE A 428 10.51 -20.30 25.33
CA ILE A 428 11.59 -19.41 25.76
C ILE A 428 12.26 -20.10 26.95
N GLY A 429 13.37 -20.78 26.70
CA GLY A 429 14.24 -21.33 27.74
C GLY A 429 15.36 -20.34 28.09
N LEU A 430 15.47 -19.98 29.37
CA LEU A 430 16.59 -19.24 29.95
C LEU A 430 17.42 -20.18 30.81
N THR A 431 18.71 -20.21 30.54
CA THR A 431 19.72 -20.91 31.36
C THR A 431 19.93 -20.19 32.69
N GLU A 432 20.50 -20.88 33.68
CA GLU A 432 20.88 -20.26 34.97
C GLU A 432 21.76 -19.01 34.78
N LYS A 433 22.64 -19.01 33.77
CA LYS A 433 23.50 -17.86 33.45
C LYS A 433 22.70 -16.65 32.95
N GLU A 434 21.60 -16.89 32.26
CA GLU A 434 20.72 -15.85 31.76
C GLU A 434 19.80 -15.33 32.87
N THR A 435 19.27 -16.20 33.72
CA THR A 435 18.45 -15.76 34.88
C THR A 435 19.25 -14.93 35.89
N LEU A 436 20.56 -15.13 35.99
CA LEU A 436 21.47 -14.29 36.76
C LEU A 436 21.59 -12.84 36.26
N GLN A 437 21.14 -12.55 35.03
CA GLN A 437 21.13 -11.20 34.46
C GLN A 437 19.85 -10.43 34.83
N LEU A 438 18.87 -11.09 35.44
CA LEU A 438 17.65 -10.46 35.91
C LEU A 438 17.91 -9.74 37.24
N ASP A 439 17.20 -8.64 37.47
CA ASP A 439 17.29 -7.92 38.74
C ASP A 439 16.33 -8.54 39.77
N VAL A 440 16.76 -8.68 41.02
CA VAL A 440 15.86 -9.06 42.12
C VAL A 440 14.74 -8.01 42.24
N GLY A 441 13.49 -8.47 42.22
CA GLY A 441 12.30 -7.62 42.19
C GLY A 441 11.51 -7.78 40.89
N ALA A 442 10.82 -6.72 40.48
CA ALA A 442 9.91 -6.76 39.34
C ALA A 442 10.67 -6.74 38.00
N ASN A 443 10.35 -7.71 37.15
CA ASN A 443 10.81 -7.80 35.77
C ASN A 443 9.59 -7.90 34.85
N THR A 444 9.76 -7.53 33.58
CA THR A 444 8.69 -7.55 32.58
C THR A 444 9.09 -8.43 31.42
N LEU A 445 8.23 -9.38 31.07
CA LEU A 445 8.30 -10.13 29.81
C LEU A 445 7.38 -9.46 28.79
N LYS A 446 7.94 -9.11 27.63
CA LYS A 446 7.22 -8.69 26.45
C LYS A 446 7.46 -9.69 25.32
N VAL A 447 6.38 -10.15 24.69
CA VAL A 447 6.42 -11.08 23.57
C VAL A 447 5.66 -10.48 22.39
N PHE A 448 6.26 -10.55 21.21
CA PHE A 448 5.64 -10.22 19.93
C PHE A 448 5.52 -11.50 19.12
N ALA A 449 4.31 -11.87 18.71
CA ALA A 449 4.11 -12.94 17.73
C ALA A 449 3.97 -12.31 16.34
N SER A 450 4.73 -12.81 15.37
CA SER A 450 4.73 -12.32 13.98
C SER A 450 4.37 -13.45 13.00
N SER A 451 3.91 -13.05 11.82
CA SER A 451 3.55 -13.93 10.70
C SER A 451 4.20 -13.42 9.42
N GLU A 452 4.47 -14.32 8.48
CA GLU A 452 4.88 -13.94 7.11
C GLU A 452 3.68 -13.53 6.24
N GLU A 453 2.44 -13.88 6.64
CA GLU A 453 1.20 -13.54 5.91
C GLU A 453 0.73 -12.10 6.20
N ALA A 454 0.92 -11.64 7.44
CA ALA A 454 0.50 -10.31 7.87
C ALA A 454 1.54 -9.68 8.82
N LEU A 455 2.12 -8.54 8.42
CA LEU A 455 3.15 -7.82 9.17
C LEU A 455 2.55 -6.90 10.25
N ARG A 456 1.55 -7.39 10.98
CA ARG A 456 1.05 -6.77 12.21
C ARG A 456 1.21 -7.77 13.35
N PRO A 457 2.23 -7.61 14.22
CA PRO A 457 2.43 -8.54 15.31
C PRO A 457 1.35 -8.38 16.38
N ASP A 458 1.06 -9.48 17.08
CA ASP A 458 0.32 -9.44 18.34
C ASP A 458 1.28 -9.29 19.51
N VAL A 459 0.87 -8.56 20.53
CA VAL A 459 1.74 -8.14 21.63
C VAL A 459 1.17 -8.61 22.95
N TYR A 460 1.99 -9.34 23.70
CA TYR A 460 1.71 -9.74 25.07
C TYR A 460 2.75 -9.12 26.01
N GLU A 461 2.30 -8.58 27.13
CA GLU A 461 3.16 -8.01 28.15
C GLU A 461 2.68 -8.43 29.54
N THR A 462 3.59 -8.91 30.38
CA THR A 462 3.31 -9.28 31.77
C THR A 462 4.52 -9.04 32.66
N SER A 463 4.29 -8.89 33.96
CA SER A 463 5.35 -8.75 34.95
C SER A 463 5.46 -9.98 35.84
N PHE A 464 6.68 -10.31 36.25
CA PHE A 464 6.99 -11.40 37.17
C PHE A 464 8.05 -10.96 38.18
N LEU A 465 8.09 -11.60 39.34
CA LEU A 465 9.04 -11.29 40.41
C LEU A 465 10.23 -12.24 40.35
N VAL A 466 11.43 -11.69 40.47
CA VAL A 466 12.66 -12.47 40.60
C VAL A 466 13.19 -12.35 42.02
N VAL A 467 13.58 -13.48 42.61
CA VAL A 467 13.98 -13.60 44.03
C VAL A 467 15.18 -14.52 44.18
N GLU A 468 15.92 -14.35 45.28
CA GLU A 468 17.04 -15.23 45.61
C GLU A 468 16.58 -16.32 46.59
N GLY A 469 16.45 -17.56 46.13
CA GLY A 469 16.33 -18.74 47.00
C GLY A 469 14.97 -18.99 47.67
N GLN A 470 13.89 -18.28 47.29
CA GLN A 470 12.52 -18.57 47.73
C GLN A 470 11.59 -18.64 46.51
N THR A 471 10.96 -19.79 46.23
CA THR A 471 10.07 -19.92 45.04
C THR A 471 8.61 -19.56 45.30
N GLU A 472 8.26 -19.16 46.53
CA GLU A 472 6.90 -18.81 46.93
C GLU A 472 6.89 -17.43 47.58
N LEU A 473 5.86 -16.64 47.27
CA LEU A 473 5.59 -15.41 48.00
C LEU A 473 5.38 -15.74 49.47
N PRO A 474 5.88 -14.93 50.42
CA PRO A 474 5.55 -15.13 51.83
C PRO A 474 4.03 -15.12 51.98
N THR A 475 3.46 -16.24 52.43
CA THR A 475 2.08 -16.26 52.91
C THR A 475 2.03 -15.34 54.12
N VAL A 476 1.55 -14.12 53.92
CA VAL A 476 1.14 -13.28 55.03
C VAL A 476 -0.02 -14.04 55.68
N PRO A 477 0.10 -14.49 56.94
CA PRO A 477 -1.07 -14.92 57.67
C PRO A 477 -1.97 -13.70 57.67
N ILE A 478 -3.12 -13.78 57.02
CA ILE A 478 -4.19 -12.84 57.31
C ILE A 478 -4.50 -13.14 58.78
N SER A 479 -3.90 -12.39 59.70
CA SER A 479 -4.42 -12.32 61.06
C SER A 479 -5.88 -11.94 60.86
N GLU A 480 -6.79 -12.83 61.25
CA GLU A 480 -8.17 -12.43 61.51
C GLU A 480 -8.06 -11.17 62.35
N ILE A 481 -8.40 -10.04 61.75
CA ILE A 481 -8.60 -8.83 62.52
C ILE A 481 -9.79 -9.21 63.40
N GLU A 482 -9.54 -9.48 64.68
CA GLU A 482 -10.55 -9.33 65.72
C GLU A 482 -10.98 -7.86 65.69
N ALA A 483 -11.80 -7.52 64.70
CA ALA A 483 -12.63 -6.35 64.73
C ALA A 483 -13.75 -6.68 65.71
N SER A 484 -13.44 -6.60 67.01
CA SER A 484 -14.48 -6.30 68.01
C SER A 484 -14.98 -4.89 67.72
N SER A 485 -15.78 -4.74 66.67
CA SER A 485 -16.69 -3.61 66.61
C SER A 485 -17.78 -3.92 67.63
N GLU A 486 -17.79 -3.17 68.74
CA GLU A 486 -19.03 -2.96 69.47
C GLU A 486 -20.02 -2.37 68.46
N GLY A 487 -20.83 -3.25 67.87
CA GLY A 487 -21.88 -2.87 66.95
C GLY A 487 -22.89 -2.01 67.69
N THR A 488 -22.72 -0.70 67.64
CA THR A 488 -23.80 0.23 67.90
C THR A 488 -24.81 0.04 66.77
N SER A 489 -25.78 -0.82 67.02
CA SER A 489 -26.91 -1.09 66.13
C SER A 489 -27.67 0.21 65.88
N TYR A 490 -27.44 0.82 64.71
CA TYR A 490 -28.28 1.91 64.20
C TYR A 490 -29.65 1.40 63.68
N THR A 491 -29.96 0.11 63.87
CA THR A 491 -31.20 -0.52 63.43
C THR A 491 -32.42 0.19 64.03
N GLY A 492 -32.33 0.66 65.29
CA GLY A 492 -33.39 1.46 65.91
C GLY A 492 -33.62 2.82 65.24
N ILE A 493 -32.55 3.50 64.83
CA ILE A 493 -32.61 4.80 64.15
C ILE A 493 -33.13 4.63 62.72
N VAL A 494 -32.68 3.60 62.01
CA VAL A 494 -33.15 3.28 60.65
C VAL A 494 -34.63 2.90 60.66
N LEU A 495 -35.08 2.08 61.61
CA LEU A 495 -36.50 1.73 61.77
C LEU A 495 -37.36 2.95 62.16
N ALA A 496 -36.83 3.87 62.98
CA ALA A 496 -37.53 5.11 63.32
C ALA A 496 -37.69 6.04 62.10
N ILE A 497 -36.66 6.15 61.25
CA ILE A 497 -36.71 6.94 60.00
C ILE A 497 -37.73 6.32 59.03
N ILE A 498 -37.70 5.00 58.83
CA ILE A 498 -38.66 4.30 57.96
C ILE A 498 -40.08 4.45 58.52
N GLY A 499 -40.28 4.33 59.83
CA GLY A 499 -41.56 4.56 60.49
C GLY A 499 -42.09 5.98 60.28
N ALA A 500 -41.24 7.01 60.41
CA ALA A 500 -41.62 8.40 60.19
C ALA A 500 -42.03 8.67 58.73
N ILE A 501 -41.35 8.05 57.76
CA ILE A 501 -41.70 8.14 56.33
C ILE A 501 -43.06 7.49 56.07
N ILE A 502 -43.32 6.30 56.62
CA ILE A 502 -44.60 5.61 56.47
C ILE A 502 -45.75 6.43 57.09
N VAL A 503 -45.55 6.98 58.29
CA VAL A 503 -46.54 7.86 58.93
C VAL A 503 -46.78 9.12 58.09
N GLY A 504 -45.72 9.72 57.55
CA GLY A 504 -45.83 10.86 56.64
C GLY A 504 -46.66 10.55 55.39
N ILE A 505 -46.46 9.38 54.77
CA ILE A 505 -47.22 8.91 53.62
C ILE A 505 -48.69 8.67 54.01
N ILE A 506 -48.96 8.04 55.15
CA ILE A 506 -50.33 7.79 55.63
C ILE A 506 -51.06 9.11 55.92
N VAL A 507 -50.40 10.07 56.57
CA VAL A 507 -50.96 11.40 56.86
C VAL A 507 -51.23 12.17 55.55
N TYR A 508 -50.31 12.09 54.58
CA TYR A 508 -50.50 12.70 53.26
C TYR A 508 -51.71 12.09 52.52
N ILE A 509 -51.83 10.75 52.51
CA ILE A 509 -52.97 10.06 51.88
C ILE A 509 -54.29 10.39 52.61
N ARG A 510 -54.30 10.46 53.95
CA ARG A 510 -55.48 10.87 54.73
C ARG A 510 -55.88 12.33 54.47
N ARG A 511 -54.91 13.26 54.39
CA ARG A 511 -55.18 14.66 54.03
C ARG A 511 -55.70 14.78 52.59
N LYS A 512 -55.19 13.98 51.65
CA LYS A 512 -55.66 13.96 50.26
C LYS A 512 -57.09 13.39 50.14
N ARG A 513 -57.45 12.40 50.97
CA ARG A 513 -58.83 11.86 51.02
C ARG A 513 -59.83 12.79 51.72
N LYS A 514 -59.43 13.55 52.74
CA LYS A 514 -60.29 14.59 53.38
C LYS A 514 -60.49 15.86 52.55
N ARG A 515 -59.73 16.06 51.48
CA ARG A 515 -59.93 17.17 50.50
C ARG A 515 -60.86 16.79 49.34
N LYS A 516 -61.36 15.55 49.29
CA LYS A 516 -62.30 15.02 48.28
C LYS A 516 -63.58 14.44 48.90
N SER A 517 -63.93 14.88 50.11
CA SER A 517 -65.21 14.64 50.78
C SER A 517 -65.78 15.95 51.26
#